data_AF-A0A1X7GCJ3-F1
#
_entry.id   AF-A0A1X7GCJ3-F1
#
_cell.length_a   1.000
_cell.length_b   1.000
_cell.length_c   1.000
_cell.angle_alpha   90.00
_cell.angle_beta   90.00
_cell.angle_gamma   90.00
#
_symmetry.space_group_name_H-M   'P 1'
#
loop_
_entity.id
_entity.type
_entity.pdbx_description
1 polymer ?
#
loop_
_entity_poly.entity_id
_entity_poly.type
_entity_poly.pdbx_seq_one_letter_code
_entity_poly.pdbx_strand_id
1 'polypeptide(L)'
;MRPAAAVDELAPSVSFEQFMNSLKDPEFPGPIVSARRFSEALHIDLQTLAKQAHVHRNTLSRMPASESVQRFLREALRVICAATDVSGDVNHALFWYRNEPLAVFAYKTAEQLVSEGRTEDLLRYIASLEAGAAG
;
A
#
# COMPACT_ATOMS: atom_id res chain seq x y z
N MET A 1 15.24 -10.61 -43.08
CA MET A 1 15.29 -9.23 -42.56
C MET A 1 14.04 -9.02 -41.71
N ARG A 2 14.18 -9.06 -40.38
CA ARG A 2 13.08 -8.78 -39.44
C ARG A 2 12.97 -7.26 -39.23
N PRO A 3 11.76 -6.73 -39.02
CA PRO A 3 11.56 -5.70 -38.02
C PRO A 3 10.71 -6.27 -36.88
N ALA A 4 11.29 -6.29 -35.67
CA ALA A 4 10.54 -6.31 -34.42
C ALA A 4 10.46 -4.84 -33.98
N ALA A 5 9.27 -4.25 -34.08
CA ALA A 5 9.00 -2.92 -33.55
C ALA A 5 7.90 -3.05 -32.51
N ALA A 6 8.34 -2.92 -31.25
CA ALA A 6 7.62 -2.49 -30.06
C ALA A 6 6.11 -2.81 -29.98
N VAL A 7 5.81 -3.97 -29.40
CA VAL A 7 4.62 -4.11 -28.56
C VAL A 7 4.98 -3.55 -27.19
N ASP A 8 4.76 -2.25 -26.98
CA ASP A 8 4.66 -1.68 -25.64
C ASP A 8 3.45 -0.75 -25.63
N GLU A 9 2.27 -1.35 -25.69
CA GLU A 9 1.06 -0.72 -25.18
C GLU A 9 1.26 -0.55 -23.67
N LEU A 10 1.85 0.58 -23.29
CA LEU A 10 1.90 1.06 -21.92
C LEU A 10 0.47 1.07 -21.38
N ALA A 11 0.11 0.04 -20.63
CA ALA A 11 -1.12 0.03 -19.86
C ALA A 11 -1.18 1.34 -19.06
N PRO A 12 -2.35 2.00 -18.96
CA PRO A 12 -2.45 3.24 -18.22
C PRO A 12 -1.94 3.02 -16.80
N SER A 13 -0.88 3.73 -16.40
CA SER A 13 -0.39 3.69 -15.02
C SER A 13 -1.53 4.17 -14.12
N VAL A 14 -1.88 3.36 -13.14
CA VAL A 14 -3.00 3.68 -12.26
C VAL A 14 -2.50 4.76 -11.29
N SER A 15 -3.17 5.91 -11.27
CA SER A 15 -2.79 7.00 -10.37
C SER A 15 -3.15 6.65 -8.92
N PHE A 16 -2.40 7.20 -7.97
CA PHE A 16 -2.71 7.05 -6.55
C PHE A 16 -4.11 7.58 -6.22
N GLU A 17 -4.57 8.64 -6.89
CA GLU A 17 -5.92 9.17 -6.72
C GLU A 17 -7.01 8.17 -7.14
N GLN A 18 -6.83 7.50 -8.29
CA GLN A 18 -7.75 6.46 -8.74
C GLN A 18 -7.76 5.29 -7.76
N PHE A 19 -6.59 4.89 -7.27
CA PHE A 19 -6.46 3.87 -6.24
C PHE A 19 -7.21 4.27 -4.95
N MET A 20 -6.99 5.48 -4.42
CA MET A 20 -7.68 6.00 -3.24
C MET A 20 -9.20 6.05 -3.41
N ASN A 21 -9.69 6.44 -4.59
CA ASN A 21 -11.11 6.41 -4.91
C ASN A 21 -11.67 4.98 -4.91
N SER A 22 -10.89 4.01 -5.38
CA SER A 22 -11.30 2.61 -5.36
C SER A 22 -11.49 2.07 -3.94
N LEU A 23 -10.78 2.59 -2.94
CA LEU A 23 -10.86 2.13 -1.54
C LEU A 23 -12.08 2.62 -0.76
N LYS A 24 -12.86 3.56 -1.31
CA LYS A 24 -14.09 4.07 -0.67
C LYS A 24 -15.17 2.99 -0.63
N ASP A 25 -15.94 2.93 0.44
CA ASP A 25 -17.05 2.01 0.56
C ASP A 25 -18.39 2.72 0.27
N PRO A 26 -19.16 2.31 -0.76
CA PRO A 26 -20.46 2.92 -1.02
C PRO A 26 -21.49 2.63 0.08
N GLU A 27 -21.32 1.55 0.85
CA GLU A 27 -22.22 1.18 1.96
C GLU A 27 -21.94 2.02 3.22
N PHE A 28 -20.74 2.61 3.32
CA PHE A 28 -20.33 3.44 4.44
C PHE A 28 -19.82 4.80 3.94
N PRO A 29 -20.71 5.78 3.66
CA PRO A 29 -20.36 7.07 3.05
C PRO A 29 -19.53 8.02 3.94
N GLY A 30 -18.92 7.54 5.02
CA GLY A 30 -18.01 8.30 5.87
C GLY A 30 -16.58 8.34 5.32
N PRO A 31 -15.69 9.16 5.93
CA PRO A 31 -14.28 9.25 5.55
C PRO A 31 -13.48 8.04 6.07
N ILE A 32 -13.90 6.83 5.70
CA ILE A 32 -13.27 5.57 6.08
C ILE A 32 -12.70 4.85 4.87
N VAL A 33 -11.61 4.12 5.09
CA VAL A 33 -11.02 3.21 4.10
C VAL A 33 -11.69 1.84 4.25
N SER A 34 -12.17 1.26 3.14
CA SER A 34 -12.75 -0.08 3.15
C SER A 34 -11.66 -1.12 3.32
N ALA A 35 -11.66 -1.82 4.47
CA ALA A 35 -10.73 -2.92 4.72
C ALA A 35 -10.84 -4.04 3.68
N ARG A 36 -12.04 -4.29 3.15
CA ARG A 36 -12.27 -5.29 2.10
C ARG A 36 -11.57 -4.89 0.81
N ARG A 37 -11.84 -3.69 0.30
CA ARG A 37 -11.24 -3.22 -0.96
C ARG A 37 -9.72 -3.07 -0.84
N PHE A 38 -9.23 -2.66 0.34
CA PHE A 38 -7.80 -2.65 0.62
C PHE A 38 -7.18 -4.05 0.57
N SER A 39 -7.83 -5.05 1.18
CA SER A 39 -7.34 -6.45 1.12
C SER A 39 -7.37 -7.03 -0.29
N GLU A 40 -8.39 -6.68 -1.09
CA GLU A 40 -8.51 -7.07 -2.50
C GLU A 40 -7.38 -6.48 -3.33
N ALA A 41 -7.07 -5.19 -3.15
CA ALA A 41 -5.97 -4.53 -3.87
C ALA A 41 -4.60 -5.14 -3.55
N LEU A 42 -4.40 -5.60 -2.31
CA LEU A 42 -3.18 -6.30 -1.92
C LEU A 42 -3.23 -7.80 -2.22
N HIS A 43 -4.33 -8.34 -2.75
CA HIS A 43 -4.52 -9.79 -2.92
C HIS A 43 -4.25 -10.59 -1.62
N ILE A 44 -4.78 -10.12 -0.48
CA ILE A 44 -4.84 -10.87 0.78
C ILE A 44 -6.27 -11.10 1.22
N ASP A 45 -6.46 -12.14 2.03
CA ASP A 45 -7.70 -12.31 2.76
C ASP A 45 -7.81 -11.34 3.95
N LEU A 46 -9.06 -11.10 4.39
CA LEU A 46 -9.34 -10.27 5.57
C LEU A 46 -8.74 -10.83 6.87
N GLN A 47 -8.43 -12.13 6.93
CA GLN A 47 -7.83 -12.74 8.12
C GLN A 47 -6.36 -12.32 8.26
N THR A 48 -5.65 -12.22 7.13
CA THR A 48 -4.27 -11.75 7.04
C THR A 48 -4.21 -10.27 7.33
N LEU A 49 -5.11 -9.47 6.74
CA LEU A 49 -5.24 -8.05 7.07
C LEU A 49 -5.50 -7.82 8.57
N ALA A 50 -6.38 -8.62 9.18
CA ALA A 50 -6.67 -8.52 10.61
C ALA A 50 -5.42 -8.78 11.48
N LYS A 51 -4.60 -9.76 11.09
CA LYS A 51 -3.32 -10.05 11.77
C LYS A 51 -2.35 -8.88 11.64
N GLN A 52 -2.23 -8.29 10.46
CA GLN A 52 -1.35 -7.13 10.23
C GLN A 52 -1.79 -5.89 11.00
N ALA A 53 -3.10 -5.68 11.12
CA ALA A 53 -3.69 -4.58 11.88
C ALA A 53 -3.76 -4.86 13.40
N HIS A 54 -3.34 -6.04 13.87
CA HIS A 54 -3.45 -6.49 15.26
C HIS A 54 -4.86 -6.40 15.83
N VAL A 55 -5.87 -6.72 15.01
CA VAL A 55 -7.29 -6.73 15.41
C VAL A 55 -7.91 -8.11 15.19
N HIS A 56 -9.05 -8.33 15.84
CA HIS A 56 -9.87 -9.49 15.53
C HIS A 56 -10.54 -9.32 14.15
N ARG A 57 -10.64 -10.40 13.36
CA ARG A 57 -11.28 -10.37 12.03
C ARG A 57 -12.70 -9.78 12.07
N ASN A 58 -13.47 -10.11 13.12
CA ASN A 58 -14.83 -9.57 13.29
C ASN A 58 -14.86 -8.04 13.43
N THR A 59 -13.79 -7.42 13.93
CA THR A 59 -13.69 -5.97 14.03
C THR A 59 -13.67 -5.32 12.65
N LEU A 60 -12.99 -5.92 11.66
CA LEU A 60 -12.97 -5.40 10.28
C LEU A 60 -14.37 -5.35 9.64
N SER A 61 -15.24 -6.32 9.95
CA SER A 61 -16.58 -6.39 9.37
C SER A 61 -17.64 -5.66 10.19
N ARG A 62 -17.56 -5.70 11.52
CA ARG A 62 -18.59 -5.12 12.41
C ARG A 62 -18.30 -3.68 12.80
N MET A 63 -17.03 -3.30 12.82
CA MET A 63 -16.56 -1.97 13.24
C MET A 63 -15.51 -1.44 12.26
N PRO A 64 -15.85 -1.29 10.97
CA PRO A 64 -14.89 -0.85 9.96
C PRO A 64 -14.31 0.53 10.26
N ALA A 65 -15.06 1.40 10.94
CA ALA A 65 -14.64 2.74 11.37
C ALA A 65 -13.82 2.76 12.67
N SER A 66 -13.48 1.61 13.26
CA SER A 66 -12.69 1.56 14.49
C SER A 66 -11.32 2.21 14.30
N GLU A 67 -10.86 2.92 15.34
CA GLU A 67 -9.63 3.71 15.28
C GLU A 67 -8.42 2.85 14.93
N SER A 68 -8.29 1.65 15.50
CA SER A 68 -7.16 0.75 15.24
C SER A 68 -7.10 0.30 13.78
N VAL A 69 -8.24 -0.10 13.21
CA VAL A 69 -8.35 -0.50 11.80
C VAL A 69 -8.02 0.66 10.88
N GLN A 70 -8.68 1.81 11.10
CA GLN A 70 -8.48 2.98 10.23
C GLN A 70 -7.08 3.56 10.39
N ARG A 71 -6.45 3.47 11.58
CA ARG A 71 -5.06 3.85 11.78
C ARG A 71 -4.13 2.97 10.94
N PHE A 72 -4.22 1.65 11.05
CA PHE A 72 -3.40 0.74 10.26
C PHE A 72 -3.54 1.00 8.75
N LEU A 73 -4.79 1.12 8.26
CA LEU A 73 -5.04 1.37 6.85
C LEU A 73 -4.43 2.70 6.38
N ARG A 74 -4.56 3.77 7.18
CA ARG A 74 -3.93 5.06 6.85
C ARG A 74 -2.41 4.99 6.86
N GLU A 75 -1.80 4.29 7.82
CA GLU A 75 -0.35 4.11 7.86
C GLU A 75 0.16 3.38 6.61
N ALA A 76 -0.51 2.29 6.21
CA ALA A 76 -0.15 1.59 4.98
C ALA A 76 -0.30 2.49 3.73
N LEU A 77 -1.39 3.27 3.66
CA LEU A 77 -1.61 4.20 2.55
C LEU A 77 -0.59 5.33 2.48
N ARG A 78 -0.10 5.83 3.62
CA ARG A 78 0.99 6.82 3.65
C ARG A 78 2.26 6.26 3.00
N VAL A 79 2.62 5.02 3.30
CA VAL A 79 3.78 4.35 2.72
C VAL A 79 3.58 4.10 1.22
N ILE A 80 2.40 3.61 0.82
CA ILE A 80 2.10 3.37 -0.60
C ILE A 80 2.12 4.68 -1.40
N CYS A 81 1.58 5.78 -0.85
CA CYS A 81 1.64 7.11 -1.46
C CYS A 81 3.09 7.53 -1.70
N ALA A 82 3.91 7.52 -0.65
CA ALA A 82 5.33 7.90 -0.76
C ALA A 82 6.08 7.02 -1.76
N ALA A 83 5.84 5.70 -1.76
CA ALA A 83 6.44 4.80 -2.73
C ALA A 83 5.94 5.05 -4.17
N THR A 84 4.68 5.47 -4.33
CA THR A 84 4.11 5.84 -5.64
C THR A 84 4.72 7.15 -6.15
N ASP A 85 5.01 8.10 -5.27
CA ASP A 85 5.69 9.35 -5.64
C ASP A 85 7.09 9.08 -6.21
N VAL A 86 7.79 8.06 -5.68
CA VAL A 86 9.09 7.60 -6.20
C VAL A 86 8.96 6.77 -7.49
N SER A 87 8.01 5.83 -7.55
CA SER A 87 7.91 4.88 -8.66
C SER A 87 7.15 5.44 -9.88
N GLY A 88 6.28 6.43 -9.68
CA GLY A 88 5.34 6.93 -10.68
C GLY A 88 4.16 5.98 -11.01
N ASP A 89 4.07 4.81 -10.35
CA ASP A 89 3.02 3.81 -10.56
C ASP A 89 2.62 3.12 -9.26
N VAL A 90 1.33 3.19 -8.93
CA VAL A 90 0.78 2.58 -7.72
C VAL A 90 0.89 1.05 -7.75
N ASN A 91 0.86 0.41 -8.92
CA ASN A 91 0.99 -1.04 -9.01
C ASN A 91 2.40 -1.48 -8.62
N HIS A 92 3.42 -0.74 -9.08
CA HIS A 92 4.79 -0.94 -8.62
C HIS A 92 4.93 -0.69 -7.11
N ALA A 93 4.32 0.37 -6.58
CA ALA A 93 4.35 0.66 -5.15
C ALA A 93 3.70 -0.45 -4.31
N LEU A 94 2.56 -0.99 -4.74
CA LEU A 94 1.88 -2.13 -4.09
C LEU A 94 2.72 -3.40 -4.15
N PHE A 95 3.37 -3.66 -5.30
CA PHE A 95 4.27 -4.80 -5.46
C PHE A 95 5.47 -4.70 -4.52
N TRP A 96 6.14 -3.54 -4.50
CA TRP A 96 7.25 -3.24 -3.60
C TRP A 96 6.84 -3.38 -2.13
N TYR A 97 5.72 -2.77 -1.75
CA TYR A 97 5.23 -2.74 -0.39
C TYR A 97 5.09 -4.15 0.21
N ARG A 98 4.57 -5.07 -0.59
CA ARG A 98 4.28 -6.44 -0.18
C ARG A 98 5.49 -7.37 -0.28
N ASN A 99 6.28 -7.25 -1.35
CA ASN A 99 7.19 -8.33 -1.75
C ASN A 99 8.67 -7.99 -1.58
N GLU A 100 9.05 -6.71 -1.58
CA GLU A 100 10.47 -6.36 -1.64
C GLU A 100 11.11 -6.31 -0.24
N PRO A 101 12.07 -7.18 0.06
CA PRO A 101 12.76 -7.17 1.34
C PRO A 101 13.76 -6.02 1.40
N LEU A 102 13.72 -5.24 2.48
CA LEU A 102 14.58 -4.08 2.67
C LEU A 102 15.79 -4.44 3.52
N ALA A 103 16.99 -4.43 2.94
CA ALA A 103 18.22 -4.84 3.61
C ALA A 103 18.50 -4.05 4.90
N VAL A 104 18.25 -2.73 4.89
CA VAL A 104 18.40 -1.84 6.06
C VAL A 104 17.45 -2.21 7.21
N PHE A 105 16.37 -2.93 6.92
CA PHE A 105 15.39 -3.38 7.90
C PHE A 105 15.47 -4.90 8.14
N ALA A 106 16.68 -5.47 8.06
CA ALA A 106 16.91 -6.90 8.25
C ALA A 106 16.07 -7.77 7.29
N TYR A 107 15.94 -7.32 6.04
CA TYR A 107 15.20 -7.99 4.96
C TYR A 107 13.69 -8.12 5.22
N LYS A 108 13.12 -7.31 6.10
CA LYS A 108 11.67 -7.19 6.24
C LYS A 108 11.07 -6.41 5.07
N THR A 109 9.84 -6.76 4.70
CA THR A 109 9.07 -6.00 3.71
C THR A 109 8.44 -4.76 4.34
N ALA A 110 8.02 -3.79 3.51
CA ALA A 110 7.35 -2.60 4.02
C ALA A 110 6.03 -2.95 4.75
N GLU A 111 5.29 -3.94 4.23
CA GLU A 111 4.08 -4.48 4.86
C GLU A 111 4.35 -4.98 6.30
N GLN A 112 5.44 -5.71 6.51
CA GLN A 112 5.83 -6.19 7.83
C GLN A 112 6.17 -5.04 8.78
N LEU A 113 6.89 -4.02 8.29
CA LEU A 113 7.27 -2.87 9.08
C LEU A 113 6.08 -2.00 9.48
N VAL A 114 5.09 -1.81 8.60
CA VAL A 114 3.83 -1.13 8.94
C VAL A 114 3.06 -1.91 9.99
N SER A 115 2.96 -3.23 9.85
CA SER A 115 2.36 -4.11 10.87
C SER A 115 3.08 -3.98 12.22
N GLU A 116 4.41 -3.83 12.23
CA GLU A 116 5.21 -3.62 13.45
C GLU A 116 5.13 -2.18 14.02
N GLY A 117 4.35 -1.28 13.40
CA GLY A 117 4.22 0.11 13.83
C GLY A 117 5.42 1.00 13.48
N ARG A 118 6.27 0.55 12.54
CA ARG A 118 7.50 1.24 12.12
C ARG A 118 7.33 2.11 10.86
N THR A 119 6.13 2.65 10.65
CA THR A 119 5.81 3.45 9.46
C THR A 119 6.71 4.68 9.29
N GLU A 120 7.03 5.38 10.38
CA GLU A 120 7.88 6.58 10.30
C GLU A 120 9.32 6.26 9.88
N ASP A 121 9.82 5.07 10.23
CA ASP A 121 11.14 4.62 9.76
C ASP A 121 11.13 4.37 8.24
N LEU A 122 10.06 3.76 7.73
CA LEU A 122 9.86 3.54 6.30
C LEU A 122 9.76 4.85 5.52
N LEU A 123 8.97 5.82 6.01
CA LEU A 123 8.80 7.10 5.34
C LEU A 123 10.14 7.87 5.27
N ARG A 124 10.93 7.83 6.35
CA ARG A 124 12.28 8.41 6.35
C ARG A 124 13.21 7.72 5.36
N TYR A 125 13.12 6.39 5.25
CA TYR A 125 13.88 5.63 4.27
C TYR A 125 13.51 6.02 2.83
N ILE A 126 12.21 6.07 2.50
CA ILE A 126 11.74 6.46 1.16
C ILE A 126 12.21 7.89 0.81
N ALA A 127 12.04 8.85 1.73
CA ALA A 127 12.51 10.22 1.53
C ALA A 127 14.04 10.31 1.31
N SER A 128 14.82 9.42 1.93
CA SER A 128 16.27 9.37 1.71
C SER A 128 16.66 8.85 0.31
N LEU A 129 15.82 8.01 -0.30
CA LEU A 129 16.03 7.53 -1.67
C LEU A 129 15.80 8.66 -2.68
N GLU A 130 14.78 9.49 -2.48
CA GLU A 130 14.52 10.67 -3.32
C GLU A 130 15.65 11.69 -3.24
N ALA A 131 16.11 11.99 -2.02
CA ALA A 131 17.22 12.92 -1.80
C ALA A 131 18.54 12.42 -2.39
N GLY A 132 18.78 11.10 -2.37
CA GLY A 132 19.97 10.49 -2.96
C GLY A 132 19.94 10.40 -4.49
N ALA A 133 18.76 10.37 -5.11
CA ALA A 133 18.61 10.37 -6.57
C ALA A 133 18.78 11.76 -7.20
N ALA A 134 18.62 12.83 -6.41
CA ALA A 134 18.69 14.22 -6.86
C ALA A 134 20.06 14.90 -6.67
N GLY A 135 21.05 14.22 -6.09
CA GLY A 135 22.41 14.75 -5.83
C GLY A 135 23.47 14.08 -6.67
#